data_AF-H8GIW0-F1
#
_entry.id   AF-H8GIW0-F1
#
_cell.length_a   1.000
_cell.length_b   1.000
_cell.length_c   1.000
_cell.angle_alpha   90.00
_cell.angle_beta   90.00
_cell.angle_gamma   90.00
#
_symmetry.space_group_name_H-M   'P 1'
#
loop_
_entity.id
_entity.type
_entity.pdbx_description
1 polymer ?
#
loop_
_entity_poly.entity_id
_entity_poly.type
_entity_poly.pdbx_seq_one_letter_code
_entity_poly.pdbx_strand_id
1 'polypeptide(L)'
;MKHPSHSDLSFNLAWQFTDILPGSFERAREAVAGKKFPILGPRPDAGPSTQPLSNRNVKGPYLYAVYSQTGEIRYVGKALEKTVLYRWIRPDKRTGQHYWSHGTTSGTKKATIEFIAEELLAGCKPVALYFAGYSQLVSLVQKRATAVGINSQEIAAIPAEQFAEQLENYLIYTLQPPWNSRGKTSPPNGILAKCGDYWK
;
A
#
# COMPACT_ATOMS: atom_id res chain seq x y z
N MET A 1 7.90 4.13 18.93
CA MET A 1 7.52 2.77 18.49
C MET A 1 8.26 2.50 17.20
N LYS A 2 8.95 1.36 17.07
CA LYS A 2 9.75 1.09 15.87
C LYS A 2 8.84 0.48 14.80
N HIS A 3 8.75 1.11 13.63
CA HIS A 3 7.98 0.52 12.52
C HIS A 3 8.64 -0.80 12.10
N PRO A 4 7.86 -1.86 11.79
CA PRO A 4 8.42 -3.08 11.24
C PRO A 4 9.09 -2.77 9.89
N SER A 5 10.21 -3.44 9.62
CA SER A 5 10.83 -3.38 8.31
C SER A 5 9.99 -4.13 7.28
N HIS A 6 10.21 -3.86 5.99
CA HIS A 6 9.57 -4.62 4.92
C HIS A 6 9.86 -6.13 5.02
N SER A 7 11.04 -6.51 5.52
CA SER A 7 11.43 -7.89 5.76
C SER A 7 10.62 -8.56 6.88
N ASP A 8 10.33 -7.82 7.96
CA ASP A 8 9.53 -8.33 9.09
C ASP A 8 8.11 -8.71 8.65
N LEU A 9 7.58 -8.00 7.64
CA LEU A 9 6.27 -8.25 7.05
C LEU A 9 6.31 -9.21 5.85
N SER A 10 7.49 -9.74 5.50
CA SER A 10 7.70 -10.56 4.29
C SER A 10 7.26 -9.86 2.99
N PHE A 11 7.41 -8.53 2.94
CA PHE A 11 7.03 -7.76 1.77
C PHE A 11 8.12 -7.82 0.70
N ASN A 12 7.68 -7.98 -0.54
CA ASN A 12 8.46 -7.93 -1.76
C ASN A 12 8.43 -6.52 -2.34
N LEU A 13 9.48 -6.10 -3.03
CA LEU A 13 9.53 -4.78 -3.67
C LEU A 13 8.61 -4.75 -4.90
N ALA A 14 7.61 -3.86 -4.88
CA ALA A 14 6.73 -3.62 -6.02
C ALA A 14 7.32 -2.58 -6.97
N TRP A 15 7.74 -1.43 -6.44
CA TRP A 15 8.25 -0.31 -7.23
C TRP A 15 9.11 0.64 -6.39
N GLN A 16 9.99 1.41 -7.03
CA GLN A 16 10.72 2.53 -6.41
C GLN A 16 10.48 3.80 -7.19
N PHE A 17 10.04 4.85 -6.50
CA PHE A 17 9.94 6.19 -7.05
C PHE A 17 11.20 6.97 -6.71
N THR A 18 11.81 7.57 -7.72
CA THR A 18 13.10 8.26 -7.60
C THR A 18 13.04 9.70 -8.04
N ASP A 19 12.08 10.06 -8.90
CA ASP A 19 12.06 11.35 -9.57
C ASP A 19 10.64 11.91 -9.73
N ILE A 20 10.57 13.21 -9.96
CA ILE A 20 9.38 13.89 -10.45
C ILE A 20 9.69 14.36 -11.85
N LEU A 21 8.91 13.87 -12.81
CA LEU A 21 9.07 14.21 -14.21
C LEU A 21 8.32 15.51 -14.52
N PRO A 22 8.76 16.29 -15.53
CA PRO A 22 8.07 17.51 -15.93
C PRO A 22 6.60 17.29 -16.27
N GLY A 23 5.76 18.22 -15.83
CA GLY A 23 4.34 18.27 -16.15
C GLY A 23 3.43 17.67 -15.09
N SER A 24 2.19 17.43 -15.50
CA SER A 24 1.13 16.85 -14.68
C SER A 24 0.12 16.13 -15.55
N PHE A 25 -0.70 15.27 -14.96
CA PHE A 25 -1.79 14.59 -15.66
C PHE A 25 -3.12 14.75 -14.92
N GLU A 26 -4.23 14.49 -15.62
CA GLU A 26 -5.56 14.48 -15.03
C GLU A 26 -6.20 13.11 -15.11
N ARG A 27 -7.07 12.78 -14.15
CA ARG A 27 -7.85 11.55 -14.20
C ARG A 27 -9.22 11.80 -14.82
N ALA A 28 -9.68 10.86 -15.64
CA ALA A 28 -11.07 10.80 -16.09
C ALA A 28 -11.99 10.26 -14.97
N ARG A 29 -12.06 10.98 -13.84
CA ARG A 29 -12.91 10.64 -12.70
C ARG A 29 -13.51 11.91 -12.12
N GLU A 30 -14.83 11.96 -12.09
CA GLU A 30 -15.61 13.12 -11.62
C GLU A 30 -15.17 13.63 -10.25
N ALA A 31 -14.99 12.74 -9.28
CA ALA A 31 -14.64 13.09 -7.91
C ALA A 31 -13.27 13.81 -7.76
N VAL A 32 -12.44 13.82 -8.81
CA VAL A 32 -11.14 14.51 -8.87
C VAL A 32 -11.01 15.34 -10.15
N ALA A 33 -12.13 15.74 -10.76
CA ALA A 33 -12.12 16.52 -12.00
C ALA A 33 -11.32 17.83 -11.81
N GLY A 34 -10.49 18.17 -12.79
CA GLY A 34 -9.62 19.35 -12.77
C GLY A 34 -8.40 19.23 -11.86
N LYS A 35 -8.30 18.21 -10.99
CA LYS A 35 -7.11 17.98 -10.17
C LYS A 35 -5.94 17.52 -11.04
N LYS A 36 -4.84 18.26 -10.96
CA LYS A 36 -3.55 17.92 -11.56
C LYS A 36 -2.76 17.04 -10.61
N PHE A 37 -2.28 15.91 -11.13
CA PHE A 37 -1.42 14.99 -10.39
C PHE A 37 0.02 15.08 -10.89
N PRO A 38 1.02 15.01 -9.99
CA PRO A 38 2.42 14.97 -10.38
C PRO A 38 2.73 13.71 -11.18
N ILE A 39 3.70 13.79 -12.09
CA ILE A 39 4.19 12.63 -12.81
C ILE A 39 5.41 12.08 -12.06
N LEU A 40 5.25 10.94 -11.39
CA LEU A 40 6.35 10.27 -10.70
C LEU A 40 7.17 9.41 -11.68
N GLY A 41 8.48 9.38 -11.47
CA GLY A 41 9.44 8.55 -12.18
C GLY A 41 10.01 7.43 -11.27
N PRO A 42 10.37 6.27 -11.84
CA PRO A 42 10.17 5.87 -13.24
C PRO A 42 8.69 5.66 -13.56
N ARG A 43 8.30 5.90 -14.82
CA ARG A 43 6.93 5.67 -15.31
C ARG A 43 6.60 4.17 -15.31
N PRO A 44 5.31 3.78 -15.21
CA PRO A 44 4.91 2.41 -15.47
C PRO A 44 5.36 1.99 -16.88
N ASP A 45 5.95 0.81 -17.01
CA ASP A 45 6.54 0.31 -18.27
C ASP A 45 5.50 -0.30 -19.23
N ALA A 46 4.40 -0.82 -18.69
CA ALA A 46 3.36 -1.52 -19.44
C ALA A 46 1.94 -1.08 -19.05
N GLY A 47 1.77 0.18 -18.63
CA GLY A 47 0.47 0.72 -18.21
C GLY A 47 -0.14 -0.16 -17.09
N PRO A 48 -1.42 -0.55 -17.15
CA PRO A 48 -2.05 -1.37 -16.11
C PRO A 48 -1.42 -2.77 -15.97
N SER A 49 -0.67 -3.22 -16.97
CA SER A 49 0.02 -4.52 -16.99
C SER A 49 1.44 -4.47 -16.40
N THR A 50 1.89 -3.30 -15.92
CA THR A 50 3.17 -3.13 -15.23
C THR A 50 3.30 -4.13 -14.09
N GLN A 51 4.43 -4.84 -14.05
CA GLN A 51 4.68 -5.91 -13.09
C GLN A 51 5.52 -5.41 -11.90
N PRO A 52 5.33 -6.00 -10.71
CA PRO A 52 6.23 -5.76 -9.58
C PRO A 52 7.70 -6.03 -9.94
N LEU A 53 8.60 -5.23 -9.38
CA LEU A 53 10.05 -5.43 -9.53
C LEU A 53 10.51 -6.79 -8.98
N SER A 54 9.91 -7.26 -7.89
CA SER A 54 10.21 -8.55 -7.27
C SER A 54 8.98 -9.46 -7.21
N ASN A 55 9.23 -10.77 -7.30
CA ASN A 55 8.26 -11.84 -6.99
C ASN A 55 6.91 -11.70 -7.73
N ARG A 56 6.98 -11.68 -9.07
CA ARG A 56 5.83 -11.45 -9.98
C ARG A 56 4.72 -12.52 -9.90
N ASN A 57 5.01 -13.67 -9.31
CA ASN A 57 4.09 -14.81 -9.23
C ASN A 57 3.22 -14.81 -7.96
N VAL A 58 3.44 -13.86 -7.05
CA VAL A 58 2.61 -13.71 -5.85
C VAL A 58 1.17 -13.43 -6.28
N LYS A 59 0.22 -14.21 -5.75
CA LYS A 59 -1.20 -14.06 -6.04
C LYS A 59 -1.90 -13.23 -4.96
N GLY A 60 -2.88 -12.45 -5.42
CA GLY A 60 -3.72 -11.63 -4.55
C GLY A 60 -4.73 -12.44 -3.73
N PRO A 61 -5.46 -11.79 -2.82
CA PRO A 61 -5.38 -10.36 -2.51
C PRO A 61 -4.04 -9.97 -1.86
N TYR A 62 -3.69 -8.69 -1.97
CA TYR A 62 -2.41 -8.16 -1.53
C TYR A 62 -2.60 -7.12 -0.42
N LEU A 63 -1.65 -7.11 0.51
CA LEU A 63 -1.38 -5.95 1.36
C LEU A 63 -0.13 -5.25 0.82
N TYR A 64 -0.13 -3.92 0.82
CA TYR A 64 1.02 -3.13 0.41
C TYR A 64 1.25 -1.95 1.33
N ALA A 65 2.48 -1.47 1.34
CA ALA A 65 2.86 -0.27 2.07
C ALA A 65 3.88 0.56 1.29
N VAL A 66 3.82 1.87 1.50
CA VAL A 66 4.85 2.80 1.04
C VAL A 66 5.81 3.06 2.18
N TYR A 67 7.10 2.94 1.88
CA TYR A 67 8.21 3.20 2.78
C TYR A 67 8.97 4.45 2.31
N SER A 68 9.33 5.31 3.25
CA SER A 68 10.32 6.37 3.01
C SER A 68 11.72 5.78 2.77
N GLN A 69 12.66 6.62 2.36
CA GLN A 69 14.08 6.25 2.24
C GLN A 69 14.66 5.73 3.57
N THR A 70 14.18 6.25 4.71
CA THR A 70 14.62 5.85 6.06
C THR A 70 14.03 4.51 6.52
N GLY A 71 13.18 3.86 5.70
CA GLY A 71 12.54 2.60 6.04
C GLY A 71 11.31 2.75 6.94
N GLU A 72 10.76 3.96 7.08
CA GLU A 72 9.52 4.17 7.82
C GLU A 72 8.30 3.95 6.94
N ILE A 73 7.33 3.18 7.44
CA ILE A 73 6.03 3.04 6.76
C ILE A 73 5.29 4.38 6.79
N ARG A 74 5.00 4.89 5.60
CA ARG A 74 4.27 6.15 5.37
C ARG A 74 2.80 5.93 5.02
N TYR A 75 2.49 4.83 4.36
CA TYR A 75 1.14 4.46 3.93
C TYR A 75 0.95 2.94 3.95
N VAL A 76 -0.24 2.47 4.30
CA VAL A 76 -0.66 1.07 4.17
C VAL A 76 -1.95 1.01 3.35
N GLY A 77 -2.06 0.03 2.45
CA GLY A 77 -3.28 -0.22 1.69
C GLY A 77 -3.45 -1.68 1.29
N LYS A 78 -4.65 -2.04 0.83
CA LYS A 78 -4.94 -3.34 0.21
C LYS A 78 -5.29 -3.26 -1.28
N ALA A 79 -5.01 -4.34 -2.00
CA ALA A 79 -5.38 -4.54 -3.41
C ALA A 79 -6.05 -5.91 -3.57
N LEU A 80 -7.23 -5.93 -4.18
CA LEU A 80 -7.97 -7.16 -4.53
C LEU A 80 -7.85 -7.48 -6.04
N GLU A 81 -7.10 -6.65 -6.76
CA GLU A 81 -6.98 -6.68 -8.22
C GLU A 81 -5.96 -7.73 -8.68
N LYS A 82 -5.79 -7.86 -10.01
CA LYS A 82 -4.90 -8.85 -10.64
C LYS A 82 -3.44 -8.71 -10.20
N THR A 83 -2.95 -7.47 -10.07
CA THR A 83 -1.61 -7.16 -9.54
C THR A 83 -1.70 -6.05 -8.51
N VAL A 84 -0.72 -5.97 -7.60
CA VAL A 84 -0.65 -4.88 -6.62
C VAL A 84 -0.54 -3.51 -7.29
N LEU A 85 0.13 -3.42 -8.44
CA LEU A 85 0.37 -2.17 -9.17
C LEU A 85 -0.84 -1.73 -10.00
N TYR A 86 -1.76 -2.64 -10.35
CA TYR A 86 -2.94 -2.32 -11.15
C TYR A 86 -3.76 -1.19 -10.53
N ARG A 87 -3.86 -1.15 -9.19
CA ARG A 87 -4.60 -0.09 -8.47
C ARG A 87 -3.90 1.27 -8.53
N TRP A 88 -2.61 1.29 -8.77
CA TRP A 88 -1.77 2.49 -8.73
C TRP A 88 -1.66 3.22 -10.06
N ILE A 89 -2.05 2.58 -11.18
CA ILE A 89 -1.79 3.09 -12.53
C ILE A 89 -3.10 3.49 -13.20
N ARG A 90 -3.21 4.74 -13.67
CA ARG A 90 -4.40 5.24 -14.38
C ARG A 90 -3.99 6.01 -15.64
N PRO A 91 -4.82 5.94 -16.70
CA PRO A 91 -4.58 6.76 -17.89
C PRO A 91 -4.87 8.24 -17.59
N ASP A 92 -4.09 9.11 -18.21
CA ASP A 92 -4.39 10.53 -18.34
C ASP A 92 -5.63 10.71 -19.21
N LYS A 93 -6.56 11.55 -18.72
CA LYS A 93 -7.79 11.93 -19.42
C LYS A 93 -7.53 12.45 -20.83
N ARG A 94 -6.41 13.16 -21.06
CA ARG A 94 -6.13 13.82 -22.34
C ARG A 94 -5.35 12.95 -23.31
N THR A 95 -4.25 12.36 -22.83
CA THR A 95 -3.28 11.68 -23.70
C THR A 95 -3.48 10.16 -23.76
N GLY A 96 -4.24 9.58 -22.82
CA GLY A 96 -4.33 8.12 -22.66
C GLY A 96 -3.05 7.47 -22.12
N GLN A 97 -1.97 8.23 -21.91
CA GLN A 97 -0.74 7.72 -21.31
C GLN A 97 -0.97 7.36 -19.84
N HIS A 98 -0.29 6.32 -19.37
CA HIS A 98 -0.51 5.78 -18.03
C HIS A 98 0.48 6.35 -17.01
N TYR A 99 -0.06 6.73 -15.85
CA TYR A 99 0.67 7.36 -14.76
C TYR A 99 0.28 6.80 -13.39
N TRP A 100 1.14 7.01 -12.41
CA TRP A 100 0.87 6.70 -11.00
C TRP A 100 -0.18 7.66 -10.45
N SER A 101 -1.24 7.17 -9.76
CA SER A 101 -2.36 8.04 -9.33
C SER A 101 -2.98 7.75 -7.95
N HIS A 102 -2.43 6.83 -7.16
CA HIS A 102 -3.09 6.23 -6.00
C HIS A 102 -3.45 7.22 -4.87
N GLY A 103 -4.52 6.90 -4.12
CA GLY A 103 -4.74 7.44 -2.77
C GLY A 103 -5.77 8.56 -2.59
N THR A 104 -6.59 8.91 -3.58
CA THR A 104 -7.71 9.85 -3.35
C THR A 104 -8.98 9.52 -4.15
N THR A 105 -10.12 9.80 -3.52
CA THR A 105 -11.46 9.82 -4.13
C THR A 105 -12.06 11.23 -4.08
N SER A 106 -11.25 12.25 -3.82
CA SER A 106 -11.70 13.62 -3.61
C SER A 106 -10.69 14.61 -4.21
N GLY A 107 -11.19 15.62 -4.92
CA GLY A 107 -10.37 16.69 -5.50
C GLY A 107 -9.62 17.53 -4.46
N THR A 108 -10.12 17.60 -3.23
CA THR A 108 -9.55 18.43 -2.15
C THR A 108 -8.58 17.67 -1.24
N LYS A 109 -8.59 16.34 -1.28
CA LYS A 109 -7.68 15.51 -0.49
C LYS A 109 -6.43 15.16 -1.27
N LYS A 110 -5.29 15.28 -0.61
CA LYS A 110 -4.01 14.83 -1.14
C LYS A 110 -4.02 13.31 -1.34
N ALA A 111 -3.58 12.89 -2.51
CA ALA A 111 -3.40 11.51 -2.91
C ALA A 111 -2.04 10.99 -2.41
N THR A 112 -1.90 9.67 -2.25
CA THR A 112 -0.63 9.03 -1.87
C THR A 112 0.50 9.42 -2.82
N ILE A 113 0.23 9.53 -4.12
CA ILE A 113 1.25 9.96 -5.10
C ILE A 113 1.72 11.42 -4.92
N GLU A 114 0.89 12.29 -4.36
CA GLU A 114 1.28 13.67 -4.06
C GLU A 114 2.17 13.71 -2.81
N PHE A 115 1.89 12.87 -1.80
CA PHE A 115 2.81 12.70 -0.67
C PHE A 115 4.16 12.12 -1.10
N ILE A 116 4.18 11.16 -2.02
CA ILE A 116 5.42 10.64 -2.60
C ILE A 116 6.19 11.77 -3.30
N ALA A 117 5.52 12.60 -4.11
CA ALA A 117 6.16 13.74 -4.76
C ALA A 117 6.81 14.69 -3.73
N GLU A 118 6.15 14.97 -2.61
CA GLU A 118 6.72 15.84 -1.57
C GLU A 118 7.99 15.27 -0.93
N GLU A 119 8.02 13.98 -0.61
CA GLU A 119 9.24 13.32 -0.12
C GLU A 119 10.37 13.40 -1.16
N LEU A 120 10.06 13.19 -2.45
CA LEU A 120 11.06 13.28 -3.52
C LEU A 120 11.61 14.71 -3.69
N LEU A 121 10.75 15.74 -3.58
CA LEU A 121 11.18 17.15 -3.59
C LEU A 121 12.03 17.50 -2.38
N ALA A 122 11.77 16.88 -1.23
CA ALA A 122 12.57 17.04 -0.02
C ALA A 122 13.92 16.29 -0.08
N GLY A 123 14.20 15.56 -1.17
CA GLY A 123 15.42 14.77 -1.34
C GLY A 123 15.37 13.38 -0.69
N CYS A 124 14.23 12.99 -0.12
CA CYS A 124 14.02 11.69 0.53
C CYS A 124 13.72 10.60 -0.51
N LYS A 125 14.74 10.20 -1.27
CA LYS A 125 14.63 9.20 -2.35
C LYS A 125 15.57 8.00 -2.15
N PRO A 126 15.19 6.77 -2.51
CA PRO A 126 13.90 6.40 -3.13
C PRO A 126 12.76 6.31 -2.11
N VAL A 127 11.53 6.54 -2.59
CA VAL A 127 10.31 6.14 -1.90
C VAL A 127 9.84 4.82 -2.50
N ALA A 128 9.62 3.80 -1.69
CA ALA A 128 9.44 2.44 -2.17
C ALA A 128 8.04 1.88 -1.85
N LEU A 129 7.42 1.26 -2.84
CA LEU A 129 6.17 0.49 -2.67
C LEU A 129 6.52 -0.97 -2.51
N TYR A 130 6.04 -1.57 -1.43
CA TYR A 130 6.26 -2.95 -1.05
C TYR A 130 4.93 -3.70 -0.90
N PHE A 131 4.92 -5.02 -1.10
CA PHE A 131 3.69 -5.81 -1.05
C PHE A 131 3.90 -7.27 -0.61
N ALA A 132 2.87 -7.87 -0.04
CA ALA A 132 2.81 -9.30 0.23
C ALA A 132 1.46 -9.88 -0.21
N GLY A 133 1.49 -11.14 -0.67
CA GLY A 133 0.29 -11.88 -1.02
C GLY A 133 -0.40 -12.48 0.19
N TYR A 134 -1.69 -12.74 0.04
CA TYR A 134 -2.53 -13.30 1.09
C TYR A 134 -1.93 -14.53 1.79
N SER A 135 -1.47 -15.52 1.02
CA SER A 135 -0.93 -16.76 1.59
C SER A 135 0.29 -16.52 2.50
N GLN A 136 1.19 -15.62 2.09
CA GLN A 136 2.37 -15.24 2.88
C GLN A 136 1.96 -14.57 4.20
N LEU A 137 0.98 -13.66 4.13
CA LEU A 137 0.50 -12.92 5.30
C LEU A 137 -0.25 -13.81 6.27
N VAL A 138 -1.08 -14.75 5.78
CA VAL A 138 -1.76 -15.72 6.63
C VAL A 138 -0.74 -16.56 7.39
N SER A 139 0.25 -17.14 6.70
CA SER A 139 1.28 -17.94 7.37
C SER A 139 2.07 -17.13 8.40
N LEU A 140 2.39 -15.87 8.09
CA LEU A 140 3.07 -14.97 9.04
C LEU A 140 2.21 -14.74 10.29
N VAL A 141 0.94 -14.38 10.12
CA VAL A 141 0.03 -14.11 11.24
C VAL A 141 -0.27 -15.38 12.03
N GLN A 142 -0.47 -16.53 11.39
CA GLN A 142 -0.69 -17.82 12.06
C GLN A 142 0.49 -18.21 12.96
N LYS A 143 1.71 -18.14 12.43
CA LYS A 143 2.94 -18.46 13.18
C LYS A 143 3.03 -17.62 14.44
N ARG A 144 2.66 -16.35 14.34
CA ARG A 144 2.68 -15.43 15.47
C ARG A 144 1.50 -15.66 16.41
N ALA A 145 0.33 -16.05 15.91
CA ALA A 145 -0.88 -16.26 16.72
C ALA A 145 -0.66 -17.45 17.65
N THR A 146 -0.06 -18.51 17.13
CA THR A 146 0.40 -19.64 17.94
C THR A 146 1.38 -19.22 19.04
N ALA A 147 2.27 -18.26 18.77
CA ALA A 147 3.24 -17.78 19.76
C ALA A 147 2.59 -17.02 20.95
N VAL A 148 1.37 -16.51 20.78
CA VAL A 148 0.61 -15.81 21.83
C VAL A 148 -0.61 -16.61 22.32
N GLY A 149 -0.65 -17.92 22.03
CA GLY A 149 -1.71 -18.81 22.52
C GLY A 149 -3.06 -18.66 21.80
N ILE A 150 -3.10 -18.02 20.63
CA ILE A 150 -4.31 -17.90 19.82
C ILE A 150 -4.41 -19.09 18.85
N ASN A 151 -5.61 -19.62 18.69
CA ASN A 151 -5.90 -20.69 17.75
C ASN A 151 -5.69 -20.21 16.30
N SER A 152 -4.62 -20.68 15.66
CA SER A 152 -4.24 -20.32 14.30
C SER A 152 -5.21 -20.82 13.22
N GLN A 153 -6.09 -21.78 13.54
CA GLN A 153 -7.13 -22.26 12.63
C GLN A 153 -8.22 -21.22 12.40
N GLU A 154 -8.51 -20.38 13.40
CA GLU A 154 -9.47 -19.29 13.26
C GLU A 154 -9.00 -18.26 12.23
N ILE A 155 -7.68 -18.09 12.03
CA ILE A 155 -7.11 -17.22 10.99
C ILE A 155 -7.24 -17.86 9.61
N ALA A 156 -6.99 -19.17 9.49
CA ALA A 156 -7.13 -19.90 8.22
C ALA A 156 -8.56 -19.87 7.68
N ALA A 157 -9.54 -19.82 8.58
CA ALA A 157 -10.95 -19.78 8.25
C ALA A 157 -11.45 -18.42 7.73
N ILE A 158 -10.64 -17.35 7.84
CA ILE A 158 -11.05 -16.01 7.38
C ILE A 158 -10.96 -15.96 5.85
N PRO A 159 -12.02 -15.54 5.13
CA PRO A 159 -11.95 -15.29 3.70
C PRO A 159 -10.86 -14.28 3.35
N ALA A 160 -10.17 -14.49 2.23
CA ALA A 160 -8.96 -13.74 1.91
C ALA A 160 -9.14 -12.21 1.85
N GLU A 161 -10.27 -11.76 1.31
CA GLU A 161 -10.61 -10.33 1.24
C GLU A 161 -10.86 -9.73 2.62
N GLN A 162 -11.55 -10.48 3.49
CA GLN A 162 -11.85 -10.06 4.85
C GLN A 162 -10.58 -10.05 5.70
N PHE A 163 -9.69 -11.02 5.53
CA PHE A 163 -8.40 -11.03 6.21
C PHE A 163 -7.52 -9.85 5.77
N ALA A 164 -7.41 -9.59 4.46
CA ALA A 164 -6.66 -8.45 3.94
C ALA A 164 -7.21 -7.11 4.48
N GLU A 165 -8.53 -6.99 4.61
CA GLU A 165 -9.18 -5.84 5.24
C GLU A 165 -8.87 -5.72 6.73
N GLN A 166 -9.03 -6.79 7.49
CA GLN A 166 -8.75 -6.78 8.93
C GLN A 166 -7.27 -6.44 9.17
N LEU A 167 -6.36 -6.99 8.36
CA LEU A 167 -4.93 -6.75 8.51
C LEU A 167 -4.51 -5.34 8.10
N GLU A 168 -5.03 -4.80 7.00
CA GLU A 168 -4.85 -3.38 6.61
C GLU A 168 -5.30 -2.46 7.76
N ASN A 169 -6.51 -2.71 8.27
CA ASN A 169 -7.08 -1.93 9.35
C ASN A 169 -6.26 -2.01 10.64
N TYR A 170 -5.74 -3.20 10.94
CA TYR A 170 -4.92 -3.44 12.11
C TYR A 170 -3.56 -2.73 11.98
N LEU A 171 -2.89 -2.80 10.83
CA LEU A 171 -1.63 -2.08 10.62
C LEU A 171 -1.82 -0.56 10.64
N ILE A 172 -2.90 -0.03 10.07
CA ILE A 172 -3.20 1.41 10.14
C ILE A 172 -3.41 1.85 11.59
N TYR A 173 -4.11 1.04 12.39
CA TYR A 173 -4.33 1.32 13.81
C TYR A 173 -3.03 1.27 14.63
N THR A 174 -2.23 0.22 14.47
CA THR A 174 -1.04 0.00 15.31
C THR A 174 0.10 0.92 14.91
N LEU A 175 0.32 1.13 13.60
CA LEU A 175 1.47 1.87 13.09
C LEU A 175 1.21 3.36 12.87
N GLN A 176 -0.07 3.77 12.84
CA GLN A 176 -0.48 5.16 12.58
C GLN A 176 0.29 5.84 11.41
N PRO A 177 0.33 5.20 10.22
CA PRO A 177 1.06 5.75 9.08
C PRO A 177 0.51 7.12 8.67
N PRO A 178 1.36 8.15 8.51
CA PRO A 178 0.93 9.55 8.41
C PRO A 178 0.10 9.85 7.15
N TRP A 179 0.19 9.04 6.09
CA TRP A 179 -0.52 9.30 4.83
C TRP A 179 -1.86 8.55 4.73
N ASN A 180 -2.20 7.72 5.71
CA ASN A 180 -3.55 7.17 5.80
C ASN A 180 -4.48 8.25 6.34
N SER A 181 -5.23 8.90 5.43
CA SER A 181 -6.05 10.10 5.65
C SER A 181 -7.20 9.98 6.67
N ARG A 182 -7.33 8.82 7.30
CA ARG A 182 -8.11 8.56 8.52
C ARG A 182 -7.35 7.48 9.29
N GLY A 183 -6.41 7.89 10.16
CA GLY A 183 -5.86 6.97 11.15
C GLY A 183 -7.02 6.30 11.88
N LYS A 184 -6.93 4.98 12.10
CA LYS A 184 -7.95 4.31 12.91
C LYS A 184 -7.66 4.65 14.37
N THR A 185 -8.62 5.24 15.06
CA THR A 185 -8.50 5.61 16.48
C THR A 185 -8.92 4.47 17.41
N SER A 186 -9.61 3.46 16.89
CA SER A 186 -10.02 2.28 17.63
C SER A 186 -9.46 1.01 16.98
N PRO A 187 -9.06 0.00 17.77
CA PRO A 187 -8.60 -1.26 17.24
C PRO A 187 -9.72 -1.89 16.40
N PRO A 188 -9.40 -2.48 15.25
CA PRO A 188 -10.42 -3.19 14.46
C PRO A 188 -10.99 -4.35 15.29
N ASN A 189 -12.29 -4.63 15.16
CA ASN A 189 -12.85 -5.85 15.71
C ASN A 189 -12.32 -7.07 14.94
N GLY A 190 -12.06 -8.19 15.64
CA GLY A 190 -11.68 -9.45 15.02
C GLY A 190 -10.51 -10.14 15.70
N ILE A 191 -10.13 -11.32 15.19
CA ILE A 191 -9.06 -12.13 15.79
C ILE A 191 -7.69 -11.46 15.73
N LEU A 192 -7.46 -10.60 14.73
CA LEU A 192 -6.21 -9.85 14.61
C LEU A 192 -6.06 -8.81 15.74
N ALA A 193 -7.16 -8.35 16.33
CA ALA A 193 -7.13 -7.50 17.51
C ALA A 193 -6.70 -8.27 18.76
N LYS A 194 -7.15 -9.53 18.86
CA LYS A 194 -6.78 -10.44 19.96
C LYS A 194 -5.30 -10.80 19.94
N CYS A 195 -4.67 -10.71 18.76
CA CYS A 195 -3.23 -10.90 18.60
C CYS A 195 -2.40 -9.88 19.41
N GLY A 196 -3.00 -8.80 19.94
CA GLY A 196 -2.33 -7.85 20.84
C GLY A 196 -1.56 -6.77 20.09
N ASP A 197 -0.59 -6.12 20.75
CA ASP A 197 0.29 -5.08 20.20
C ASP A 197 1.44 -5.70 19.37
N TYR A 198 1.08 -6.45 18.33
CA TYR A 198 1.96 -7.31 17.52
C TYR A 198 3.13 -6.63 16.82
N TRP A 199 3.00 -5.33 16.57
CA TRP A 199 3.96 -4.52 15.82
C TRP A 199 4.36 -3.25 16.58
N LYS A 200 4.20 -3.23 17.92
CA LYS A 200 4.76 -2.18 18.78
C LYS A 200 6.22 -2.43 19.12
#